data_AF-A0A7J6BPS1-F1
#
_entry.id   AF-A0A7J6BPS1-F1
#
_cell.length_a   1.000
_cell.length_b   1.000
_cell.length_c   1.000
_cell.angle_alpha   90.00
_cell.angle_beta   90.00
_cell.angle_gamma   90.00
#
_symmetry.space_group_name_H-M   'P 1'
#
loop_
_entity.id
_entity.type
_entity.pdbx_description
1 polymer ?
#
loop_
_entity_poly.entity_id
_entity_poly.type
_entity_poly.pdbx_seq_one_letter_code
_entity_poly.pdbx_strand_id
1 'polypeptide(L)'
;MFIFDEMDKMHPQLIDIIKPFLDYNAQVDGVSFNKAIFIFLSNAGGNVITEVALDFWRSGRAREEIRMNSKELETKISENINKNSKGGFSHSSLVNNHLIDHYIPFLPLELEHVGQCAVAEMIHLNIKPNYDVALRVAKDMPFFPEKERVFAVKGCKSVRQKLVLYFD
;
A
#
# COMPACT_ATOMS: atom_id res chain seq x y z
N MET A 1 20.21 4.13 3.47
CA MET A 1 18.78 3.94 3.17
C MET A 1 18.16 3.23 4.35
N PHE A 2 17.01 3.71 4.81
CA PHE A 2 16.27 3.19 5.96
C PHE A 2 14.84 2.91 5.53
N ILE A 3 14.33 1.73 5.88
CA ILE A 3 12.96 1.31 5.58
C ILE A 3 12.28 1.01 6.91
N PHE A 4 11.17 1.68 7.17
CA PHE A 4 10.35 1.46 8.34
C PHE A 4 9.01 0.88 7.88
N ASP A 5 8.79 -0.39 8.26
CA ASP A 5 7.56 -1.10 7.94
C ASP A 5 6.51 -0.92 9.04
N GLU A 6 5.24 -1.08 8.67
CA GLU A 6 4.08 -0.96 9.57
C GLU A 6 4.07 0.34 10.40
N MET A 7 4.39 1.47 9.78
CA MET A 7 4.47 2.78 10.44
C MET A 7 3.13 3.21 11.07
N ASP A 8 2.00 2.73 10.55
CA ASP A 8 0.68 2.90 11.17
C ASP A 8 0.55 2.23 12.55
N LYS A 9 1.44 1.31 12.91
CA LYS A 9 1.48 0.65 14.23
C LYS A 9 2.63 1.13 15.12
N MET A 10 3.53 1.96 14.58
CA MET A 10 4.67 2.47 15.34
C MET A 10 4.21 3.40 16.46
N HIS A 11 4.84 3.31 17.63
CA HIS A 11 4.54 4.21 18.73
C HIS A 11 4.95 5.65 18.37
N PRO A 12 4.09 6.67 18.56
CA PRO A 12 4.37 8.04 18.10
C PRO A 12 5.69 8.62 18.60
N GLN A 13 6.09 8.32 19.84
CA GLN A 13 7.36 8.78 20.42
C GLN A 13 8.61 8.27 19.68
N LEU A 14 8.56 7.12 19.01
CA LEU A 14 9.68 6.63 18.20
C LEU A 14 9.88 7.50 16.95
N ILE A 15 8.79 8.07 16.43
CA ILE A 15 8.84 8.95 15.27
C ILE A 15 9.44 10.31 15.62
N ASP A 16 9.15 10.82 16.81
CA ASP A 16 9.77 12.06 17.30
C ASP A 16 11.30 11.92 17.41
N ILE A 17 11.83 10.71 17.69
CA ILE A 17 13.28 10.43 17.70
C ILE A 17 13.86 10.42 16.29
N ILE A 18 13.11 9.95 15.28
CA ILE A 18 13.59 9.86 13.90
C ILE A 18 13.54 11.24 13.21
N LYS A 19 12.63 12.11 13.65
CA LYS A 19 12.39 13.42 13.04
C LYS A 19 13.64 14.27 12.75
N PRO A 20 14.62 14.42 13.65
CA PRO A 20 15.81 15.23 13.38
C PRO A 20 16.63 14.72 12.21
N PHE A 21 16.55 13.43 11.87
CA PHE A 21 17.26 12.84 10.74
C PHE A 21 16.58 13.08 9.39
N LEU A 22 15.32 13.55 9.40
CA LEU A 22 14.52 13.83 8.20
C LEU A 22 14.52 15.31 7.82
N ASP A 23 14.91 16.19 8.74
CA ASP A 23 14.92 17.64 8.51
C ASP A 23 16.06 18.04 7.55
N TYR A 24 15.73 18.84 6.54
CA TYR A 24 16.64 19.24 5.45
C TYR A 24 17.89 19.98 5.94
N ASN A 25 17.84 20.64 7.10
CA ASN A 25 18.92 21.48 7.62
C ASN A 25 19.59 20.92 8.88
N ALA A 26 19.24 19.71 9.30
CA ALA A 26 19.77 19.14 10.53
C ALA A 26 21.14 18.47 10.32
N GLN A 27 22.12 18.88 11.14
CA GLN A 27 23.23 18.02 11.51
C GLN A 27 22.88 17.37 12.84
N VAL A 28 22.82 16.05 12.87
CA VAL A 28 22.64 15.31 14.12
C VAL A 28 24.03 14.86 14.56
N ASP A 29 24.48 15.35 15.71
CA ASP A 29 25.82 15.11 16.25
C ASP A 29 26.96 15.39 15.26
N GLY A 30 26.81 16.45 14.45
CA GLY A 30 27.78 16.86 13.43
C GLY A 30 27.72 16.04 12.13
N VAL A 31 26.77 15.12 12.00
CA VAL A 31 26.58 14.28 10.80
C VAL A 31 25.39 14.77 9.98
N SER A 32 25.58 14.90 8.67
CA SER A 32 24.51 15.28 7.73
C SER A 32 23.81 14.04 7.15
N PHE A 33 22.48 14.08 7.12
CA PHE A 33 21.62 13.00 6.59
C PHE A 33 20.98 13.33 5.24
N ASN A 34 21.38 14.43 4.59
CA ASN A 34 20.79 14.88 3.32
C ASN A 34 20.94 13.91 2.13
N LYS A 35 21.83 12.91 2.23
CA LYS A 35 22.00 11.83 1.24
C LYS A 35 21.32 10.52 1.66
N ALA A 36 20.73 10.46 2.85
CA ALA A 36 20.00 9.30 3.30
C ALA A 36 18.61 9.28 2.66
N ILE A 37 18.13 8.06 2.37
CA ILE A 37 16.77 7.83 1.88
C ILE A 37 16.00 7.14 2.99
N PHE A 38 14.81 7.66 3.29
CA PHE A 38 13.88 7.12 4.28
C PHE A 38 12.60 6.70 3.58
N ILE A 39 12.20 5.43 3.75
CA ILE A 39 10.99 4.86 3.15
C ILE A 39 10.09 4.39 4.29
N PHE A 40 8.86 4.89 4.31
CA PHE A 40 7.84 4.55 5.30
C PHE A 40 6.75 3.71 4.63
N LEU A 41 6.52 2.50 5.12
CA LEU A 41 5.44 1.63 4.65
C LEU A 41 4.30 1.64 5.66
N SER A 42 3.08 1.80 5.17
CA SER A 42 1.90 2.02 6.02
C SER A 42 0.63 1.59 5.30
N ASN A 43 -0.34 1.08 6.07
CA ASN A 43 -1.70 0.84 5.57
C ASN A 43 -2.64 2.03 5.83
N ALA A 44 -2.17 3.11 6.46
CA ALA A 44 -2.97 4.29 6.73
C ALA A 44 -3.47 4.93 5.42
N GLY A 45 -4.73 5.38 5.39
CA GLY A 45 -5.37 5.91 4.18
C GLY A 45 -5.80 4.84 3.16
N GLY A 46 -5.56 3.55 3.42
CA GLY A 46 -5.91 2.47 2.49
C GLY A 46 -7.41 2.41 2.15
N ASN A 47 -8.29 2.76 3.10
CA ASN A 47 -9.74 2.85 2.87
C ASN A 47 -10.10 3.97 1.89
N VAL A 48 -9.48 5.15 2.02
CA VAL A 48 -9.69 6.30 1.11
C VAL A 48 -9.23 5.96 -0.31
N ILE A 49 -8.04 5.37 -0.44
CA ILE A 49 -7.48 4.95 -1.73
C ILE A 49 -8.43 3.95 -2.41
N THR A 50 -8.93 2.99 -1.63
CA THR A 50 -9.86 1.96 -2.09
C THR A 50 -11.19 2.56 -2.54
N GLU A 51 -11.74 3.54 -1.82
CA GLU A 51 -12.99 4.21 -2.18
C GLU A 51 -12.86 4.95 -3.51
N VAL A 52 -11.76 5.69 -3.71
CA VAL A 52 -11.50 6.37 -5.00
C VAL A 52 -11.37 5.37 -6.14
N ALA A 53 -10.66 4.26 -5.93
CA ALA A 53 -10.53 3.20 -6.94
C ALA A 53 -11.89 2.56 -7.29
N LEU A 54 -12.72 2.29 -6.27
CA LEU A 54 -14.05 1.72 -6.46
C LEU A 54 -14.98 2.67 -7.22
N ASP A 55 -14.89 3.96 -6.94
CA ASP A 55 -15.69 4.94 -7.68
C ASP A 55 -15.31 5.02 -9.16
N PHE A 56 -14.01 4.97 -9.48
CA PHE A 56 -13.56 4.95 -10.88
C PHE A 56 -14.11 3.72 -11.60
N TRP A 57 -13.99 2.56 -10.95
CA TRP A 57 -14.53 1.30 -11.46
C TRP A 57 -16.04 1.36 -11.68
N ARG A 58 -16.81 1.85 -10.69
CA ARG A 58 -18.28 2.03 -10.80
C ARG A 58 -18.68 3.01 -11.90
N SER A 59 -17.80 3.95 -12.23
CA SER A 59 -18.00 4.93 -13.30
C SER A 59 -17.52 4.41 -14.67
N GLY A 60 -17.09 3.15 -14.75
CA GLY A 60 -16.57 2.54 -15.98
C GLY A 60 -15.25 3.14 -16.48
N ARG A 61 -14.49 3.81 -15.61
CA ARG A 61 -13.22 4.45 -15.96
C ARG A 61 -12.06 3.48 -15.76
N ALA A 62 -11.02 3.65 -16.57
CA ALA A 62 -9.83 2.83 -16.44
C ALA A 62 -9.10 3.14 -15.12
N ARG A 63 -8.52 2.09 -14.52
CA ARG A 63 -7.74 2.18 -13.28
C ARG A 63 -6.54 3.12 -13.46
N GLU A 64 -5.93 3.12 -14.64
CA GLU A 64 -4.75 3.89 -15.02
C GLU A 64 -5.03 5.40 -15.09
N GLU A 65 -6.30 5.80 -15.11
CA GLU A 65 -6.69 7.21 -15.04
C GLU A 65 -6.61 7.78 -13.62
N ILE A 66 -6.44 6.95 -12.60
CA ILE A 66 -6.31 7.40 -11.21
C ILE A 66 -4.95 8.08 -11.03
N ARG A 67 -5.00 9.36 -10.67
CA ARG A 67 -3.82 10.19 -10.35
C ARG A 67 -3.92 10.74 -8.93
N MET A 68 -2.81 11.22 -8.35
CA MET A 68 -2.80 11.82 -7.00
C MET A 68 -3.77 12.99 -6.83
N ASN A 69 -3.97 13.78 -7.89
CA ASN A 69 -4.93 14.89 -7.90
C ASN A 69 -6.38 14.47 -8.23
N SER A 70 -6.65 13.17 -8.43
CA SER A 70 -8.00 12.68 -8.74
C SER A 70 -8.86 12.68 -7.49
N LYS A 71 -10.06 13.26 -7.57
CA LYS A 71 -11.07 13.24 -6.48
C LYS A 71 -10.51 13.64 -5.10
N GLU A 72 -9.56 14.57 -5.08
CA GLU A 72 -8.90 15.07 -3.87
C GLU A 72 -8.16 13.95 -3.09
N LEU A 73 -7.68 12.92 -3.78
CA LEU A 73 -7.06 11.75 -3.16
C LEU A 73 -5.91 12.13 -2.23
N GLU A 74 -5.01 13.01 -2.65
CA GLU A 74 -3.90 13.52 -1.82
C GLU A 74 -4.38 14.16 -0.50
N THR A 75 -5.36 15.06 -0.60
CA THR A 75 -5.96 15.72 0.57
C THR A 75 -6.64 14.71 1.48
N LYS A 76 -7.43 13.79 0.92
CA LYS A 76 -8.15 12.78 1.71
C LYS A 76 -7.22 11.79 2.39
N ILE A 77 -6.11 11.40 1.76
CA ILE A 77 -5.07 10.57 2.38
C ILE A 77 -4.46 11.35 3.56
N SER A 78 -4.03 12.59 3.33
CA SER A 78 -3.41 13.44 4.35
C SER A 78 -4.33 13.64 5.56
N GLU A 79 -5.60 13.94 5.31
CA GLU A 79 -6.60 14.09 6.37
C GLU A 79 -6.86 12.79 7.13
N ASN A 80 -6.95 11.64 6.44
CA ASN A 80 -7.18 10.36 7.08
C ASN A 80 -6.02 9.96 8.00
N ILE A 81 -4.79 10.18 7.55
CA ILE A 81 -3.58 9.96 8.33
C ILE A 81 -3.58 10.85 9.58
N ASN A 82 -3.95 12.13 9.43
CA ASN A 82 -4.00 13.08 10.55
C ASN A 82 -5.13 12.79 11.56
N LYS A 83 -6.30 12.34 11.08
CA LYS A 83 -7.48 12.06 11.92
C LYS A 83 -7.35 10.77 12.74
N ASN A 84 -6.62 9.77 12.25
CA ASN A 84 -6.47 8.49 12.94
C ASN A 84 -5.49 8.60 14.12
N SER A 85 -6.00 9.02 15.29
CA SER A 85 -5.30 9.38 16.54
C SER A 85 -4.40 8.31 17.20
N LYS A 86 -4.18 7.13 16.58
CA LYS A 86 -3.59 5.96 17.24
C LYS A 86 -2.38 5.33 16.53
N GLY A 87 -2.03 5.79 15.32
CA GLY A 87 -0.90 5.25 14.56
C GLY A 87 0.34 6.14 14.63
N GLY A 88 1.49 5.65 14.15
CA GLY A 88 2.75 6.40 14.23
C GLY A 88 2.72 7.76 13.54
N PHE A 89 2.03 7.87 12.41
CA PHE A 89 1.85 9.16 11.74
C PHE A 89 0.98 10.15 12.53
N SER A 90 0.17 9.61 13.45
CA SER A 90 -0.76 10.39 14.23
C SER A 90 -0.06 11.23 15.27
N HIS A 91 -0.39 12.53 15.30
CA HIS A 91 0.28 13.53 16.13
C HIS A 91 1.78 13.69 15.86
N SER A 92 2.38 12.87 14.99
CA SER A 92 3.75 13.08 14.58
C SER A 92 3.85 14.40 13.84
N SER A 93 4.79 15.21 14.29
CA SER A 93 5.13 16.44 13.60
C SER A 93 5.77 16.21 12.22
N LEU A 94 5.79 14.98 11.70
CA LEU A 94 6.25 14.66 10.33
C LEU A 94 5.33 15.24 9.26
N VAL A 95 4.03 14.99 9.36
CA VAL A 95 3.04 15.51 8.40
C VAL A 95 2.89 17.02 8.59
N ASN A 96 2.81 17.48 9.85
CA ASN A 96 2.68 18.91 10.16
C ASN A 96 3.90 19.74 9.74
N ASN A 97 5.10 19.15 9.74
CA ASN A 97 6.32 19.85 9.31
C ASN A 97 6.68 19.56 7.84
N HIS A 98 5.81 18.92 7.05
CA HIS A 98 6.07 18.62 5.64
C HIS A 98 7.38 17.83 5.41
N LEU A 99 7.71 16.90 6.33
CA LEU A 99 8.93 16.07 6.25
C LEU A 99 8.79 14.87 5.30
N ILE A 100 7.63 14.74 4.64
CA ILE A 100 7.37 13.72 3.62
C ILE A 100 7.44 14.42 2.27
N ASP A 101 8.42 14.03 1.45
CA ASP A 101 8.56 14.57 0.08
C ASP A 101 7.41 14.12 -0.83
N HIS A 102 7.06 12.83 -0.76
CA HIS A 102 6.10 12.20 -1.69
C HIS A 102 5.25 11.14 -1.01
N TYR A 103 3.95 11.13 -1.34
CA TYR A 103 3.04 10.04 -1.06
C TYR A 103 2.93 9.11 -2.27
N ILE A 104 3.14 7.80 -2.07
CA ILE A 104 3.06 6.78 -3.11
C ILE A 104 1.91 5.82 -2.77
N PRO A 105 0.70 6.01 -3.33
CA PRO A 105 -0.44 5.16 -3.01
C PRO A 105 -0.35 3.80 -3.73
N PHE A 106 -0.68 2.73 -3.00
CA PHE A 106 -0.82 1.39 -3.56
C PHE A 106 -2.30 1.08 -3.74
N LEU A 107 -2.73 0.95 -5.00
CA LEU A 107 -4.11 0.66 -5.34
C LEU A 107 -4.47 -0.81 -5.04
N PRO A 108 -5.72 -1.10 -4.63
CA PRO A 108 -6.16 -2.48 -4.37
C PRO A 108 -6.10 -3.34 -5.63
N LEU A 109 -5.77 -4.62 -5.51
CA LEU A 109 -5.55 -5.50 -6.66
C LEU A 109 -6.86 -6.10 -7.18
N GLU A 110 -7.08 -5.98 -8.49
CA GLU A 110 -8.19 -6.65 -9.20
C GLU A 110 -7.88 -8.12 -9.51
N LEU A 111 -8.90 -8.87 -9.95
CA LEU A 111 -8.80 -10.29 -10.25
C LEU A 111 -7.64 -10.63 -11.19
N GLU A 112 -7.44 -9.83 -12.24
CA GLU A 112 -6.36 -10.04 -13.21
C GLU A 112 -4.98 -9.96 -12.56
N HIS A 113 -4.74 -8.95 -11.72
CA HIS A 113 -3.49 -8.79 -10.99
C HIS A 113 -3.21 -9.99 -10.06
N VAL A 114 -4.24 -10.51 -9.40
CA VAL A 114 -4.11 -11.70 -8.54
C VAL A 114 -3.78 -12.94 -9.38
N GLY A 115 -4.36 -13.05 -10.58
CA GLY A 115 -3.99 -14.08 -11.56
C GLY A 115 -2.52 -13.98 -11.97
N GLN A 116 -2.01 -12.77 -12.23
CA GLN A 116 -0.59 -12.54 -12.52
C GLN A 116 0.31 -12.94 -11.35
N CYS A 117 -0.09 -12.66 -10.10
CA CYS A 117 0.62 -13.14 -8.92
C CYS A 117 0.66 -14.68 -8.85
N ALA A 118 -0.44 -15.36 -9.19
CA ALA A 118 -0.48 -16.82 -9.20
C ALA A 118 0.44 -17.40 -10.28
N VAL A 119 0.52 -16.78 -11.46
CA VAL A 119 1.50 -17.15 -12.50
C VAL A 119 2.93 -16.94 -12.01
N ALA A 120 3.22 -15.79 -11.39
CA ALA A 120 4.54 -15.51 -10.83
C ALA A 120 4.95 -16.53 -9.75
N GLU A 121 4.00 -16.93 -8.89
CA GLU A 121 4.24 -17.93 -7.86
C GLU A 121 4.46 -19.33 -8.46
N MET A 122 3.75 -19.71 -9.54
CA MET A 122 4.05 -20.96 -10.26
C MET A 122 5.49 -20.99 -10.76
N ILE A 123 5.96 -19.90 -11.37
CA ILE A 123 7.36 -19.78 -11.85
C ILE A 123 8.33 -19.93 -10.67
N HIS A 124 8.06 -19.23 -9.56
CA HIS A 124 8.89 -19.31 -8.35
C HIS A 124 8.96 -20.74 -7.76
N LEU A 125 7.88 -21.52 -7.88
CA LEU A 125 7.81 -22.91 -7.44
C LEU A 125 8.29 -23.92 -8.50
N ASN A 126 8.87 -23.48 -9.63
CA ASN A 126 9.24 -24.33 -10.77
C ASN A 126 8.07 -25.14 -11.36
N ILE A 127 6.84 -24.66 -11.19
CA ILE A 127 5.64 -25.21 -11.83
C ILE A 127 5.49 -24.54 -13.20
N LYS A 128 5.16 -25.32 -14.23
CA LYS A 128 4.89 -24.77 -15.57
C LYS A 128 3.73 -23.76 -15.48
N PRO A 129 3.92 -22.49 -15.91
CA PRO A 129 2.87 -21.48 -15.87
C PRO A 129 1.60 -21.93 -16.60
N ASN A 130 0.45 -21.79 -15.91
CA ASN A 130 -0.86 -22.07 -16.48
C ASN A 130 -1.83 -20.96 -16.08
N TYR A 131 -2.20 -20.12 -17.06
CA TYR A 131 -3.08 -18.98 -16.84
C TYR A 131 -4.50 -19.38 -16.41
N ASP A 132 -5.04 -20.50 -16.89
CA ASP A 132 -6.38 -20.98 -16.52
C ASP A 132 -6.41 -21.46 -15.06
N VAL A 133 -5.36 -22.16 -14.61
CA VAL A 133 -5.20 -22.52 -13.19
C VAL A 133 -5.00 -21.26 -12.35
N ALA A 134 -4.15 -20.33 -12.78
CA ALA A 134 -3.89 -19.10 -12.07
C ALA A 134 -5.16 -18.24 -11.89
N LEU A 135 -6.00 -18.14 -12.91
CA LEU A 135 -7.28 -17.44 -12.82
C LEU A 135 -8.28 -18.15 -11.91
N ARG A 136 -8.28 -19.49 -11.88
CA ARG A 136 -9.10 -20.27 -10.92
C ARG A 136 -8.65 -20.04 -9.49
N VAL A 137 -7.35 -20.11 -9.22
CA VAL A 137 -6.75 -19.79 -7.92
C VAL A 137 -7.15 -18.38 -7.50
N ALA A 138 -7.05 -17.41 -8.41
CA ALA A 138 -7.43 -16.03 -8.15
C ALA A 138 -8.94 -15.91 -7.84
N LYS A 139 -9.84 -16.52 -8.62
CA LYS A 139 -11.30 -16.46 -8.40
C LYS A 139 -11.75 -17.01 -7.04
N ASP A 140 -11.02 -17.99 -6.54
CA ASP A 140 -11.26 -18.61 -5.23
C ASP A 140 -10.83 -17.75 -4.04
N MET A 141 -10.14 -16.64 -4.29
CA MET A 141 -9.73 -15.70 -3.24
C MET A 141 -10.92 -14.83 -2.82
N PRO A 142 -10.90 -14.25 -1.60
CA PRO A 142 -11.93 -13.32 -1.17
C PRO A 142 -11.78 -11.96 -1.86
N PHE A 143 -12.88 -11.46 -2.44
CA PHE A 143 -12.97 -10.14 -3.05
C PHE A 143 -14.03 -9.26 -2.39
N PHE A 144 -13.88 -7.96 -2.54
CA PHE A 144 -14.81 -6.95 -2.05
C PHE A 144 -15.09 -5.90 -3.16
N PRO A 145 -16.21 -5.16 -3.07
CA PRO A 145 -17.34 -5.40 -2.17
C PRO A 145 -18.04 -6.75 -2.45
N GLU A 146 -18.88 -7.24 -1.54
CA GLU A 146 -19.43 -8.61 -1.58
C GLU A 146 -20.20 -8.92 -2.88
N LYS A 147 -20.92 -7.93 -3.43
CA LYS A 147 -21.72 -8.09 -4.65
C LYS A 147 -20.87 -7.94 -5.91
N GLU A 148 -20.10 -6.87 -6.01
CA GLU A 148 -19.32 -6.54 -7.20
C GLU A 148 -18.02 -7.34 -7.32
N ARG A 149 -17.47 -7.83 -6.19
CA ARG A 149 -16.25 -8.67 -6.10
C ARG A 149 -15.07 -8.16 -6.93
N VAL A 150 -14.80 -6.86 -6.85
CA VAL A 150 -13.84 -6.16 -7.71
C VAL A 150 -12.39 -6.35 -7.26
N PHE A 151 -12.14 -6.15 -5.97
CA PHE A 151 -10.80 -6.06 -5.41
C PHE A 151 -10.51 -7.18 -4.41
N ALA A 152 -9.32 -7.75 -4.45
CA ALA A 152 -8.90 -8.80 -3.53
C ALA A 152 -8.68 -8.26 -2.12
N VAL A 153 -9.31 -8.89 -1.12
CA VAL A 153 -9.26 -8.45 0.29
C VAL A 153 -7.83 -8.44 0.84
N LYS A 154 -6.98 -9.37 0.40
CA LYS A 154 -5.60 -9.52 0.87
C LYS A 154 -4.55 -9.26 -0.21
N GLY A 155 -4.94 -8.68 -1.35
CA GLY A 155 -4.10 -8.63 -2.54
C GLY A 155 -3.54 -10.02 -2.87
N CYS A 156 -2.22 -10.12 -3.05
CA CYS A 156 -1.55 -11.39 -3.38
C CYS A 156 -1.02 -12.19 -2.18
N LYS A 157 -1.22 -11.72 -0.93
CA LYS A 157 -0.58 -12.31 0.27
C LYS A 157 -0.88 -13.80 0.47
N SER A 158 -2.07 -14.27 0.11
CA SER A 158 -2.48 -15.67 0.31
C SER A 158 -2.50 -16.52 -0.97
N VAL A 159 -1.96 -16.00 -2.08
CA VAL A 159 -1.99 -16.68 -3.38
C VAL A 159 -1.23 -17.99 -3.33
N ARG A 160 -0.03 -18.02 -2.72
CA ARG A 160 0.78 -19.23 -2.58
C ARG A 160 0.05 -20.34 -1.85
N GLN A 161 -0.55 -20.03 -0.69
CA GLN A 161 -1.28 -20.99 0.13
C GLN A 161 -2.50 -21.56 -0.60
N LYS A 162 -3.12 -20.76 -1.49
CA LYS A 162 -4.23 -21.22 -2.32
C LYS A 162 -3.74 -22.05 -3.52
N LEU A 163 -2.62 -21.66 -4.13
CA LEU A 163 -2.04 -22.29 -5.30
C LEU A 163 -1.65 -23.75 -5.04
N VAL A 164 -1.05 -24.04 -3.88
CA VAL A 164 -0.64 -25.41 -3.51
C VAL A 164 -1.82 -26.39 -3.37
N LEU A 165 -3.06 -25.93 -3.33
CA LEU A 165 -4.24 -26.80 -3.32
C LEU A 165 -4.65 -27.29 -4.72
N TYR A 166 -4.02 -26.77 -5.78
CA TYR A 166 -4.29 -27.14 -7.17
C TYR A 166 -3.22 -28.06 -7.77
N PHE A 167 -2.16 -28.34 -7.01
CA PHE A 167 -1.05 -29.19 -7.41
C PHE A 167 -0.75 -30.13 -6.26
N ASP A 168 -0.81 -31.44 -6.52
CA ASP A 168 -0.47 -32.49 -5.56
C ASP A 168 1.06 -32.62 -5.37
#